data_AF-A0A0S8G1G1-F1
#
_entry.id   AF-A0A0S8G1G1-F1
#
_cell.length_a   1.000
_cell.length_b   1.000
_cell.length_c   1.000
_cell.angle_alpha   90.00
_cell.angle_beta   90.00
_cell.angle_gamma   90.00
#
_symmetry.space_group_name_H-M   'P 1'
#
loop_
_entity.id
_entity.type
_entity.pdbx_description
1 polymer ?
#
loop_
_entity_poly.entity_id
_entity_poly.type
_entity_poly.pdbx_seq_one_letter_code
_entity_poly.pdbx_strand_id
1 'polypeptide(L)' 'MTAPTGPNPAAVGQIAAEHLGPILYALETCALTMERAGRTEEVRYYRALAELLAEAGGALPETGSPVSG' A
#
# COMPACT_ATOMS: atom_id res chain seq x y z
N MET A 1 -3.68 -17.23 -29.95
CA MET A 1 -4.48 -16.31 -29.13
C MET A 1 -3.84 -16.26 -27.75
N THR A 2 -2.89 -15.35 -27.53
CA THR A 2 -2.21 -15.20 -26.23
C THR A 2 -3.18 -14.54 -25.26
N ALA A 3 -3.39 -15.17 -24.10
CA ALA A 3 -4.22 -14.62 -23.02
C ALA A 3 -3.71 -13.23 -22.61
N PRO A 4 -4.57 -12.30 -22.16
CA PRO A 4 -4.11 -11.02 -21.66
C PRO A 4 -3.19 -11.28 -20.46
N THR A 5 -1.92 -10.92 -20.60
CA THR A 5 -0.97 -10.90 -19.50
C THR A 5 -1.58 -10.02 -18.41
N GLY A 6 -1.81 -10.57 -17.22
CA GLY A 6 -2.33 -9.82 -16.08
C GLY A 6 -1.46 -8.59 -15.77
N PRO A 7 -1.90 -7.72 -14.86
CA PRO A 7 -1.19 -6.48 -14.57
C PRO A 7 0.29 -6.77 -14.24
N ASN A 8 1.19 -6.05 -14.90
CA ASN A 8 2.62 -6.19 -14.69
C ASN A 8 2.96 -5.91 -13.22
N PRO A 9 3.44 -6.90 -12.45
CA PRO A 9 3.66 -6.75 -11.01
C PRO A 9 4.66 -5.64 -10.67
N ALA A 10 5.63 -5.38 -11.54
CA ALA A 10 6.58 -4.28 -11.35
C ALA A 10 5.89 -2.91 -11.48
N ALA A 11 4.98 -2.76 -12.45
CA ALA A 11 4.20 -1.54 -12.61
C ALA A 11 3.23 -1.32 -11.44
N VAL A 12 2.63 -2.40 -10.92
CA VAL A 12 1.78 -2.33 -9.71
C VAL A 12 2.60 -1.88 -8.51
N GLY A 13 3.80 -2.45 -8.31
CA GLY A 13 4.71 -2.05 -7.23
C GLY A 13 5.11 -0.58 -7.30
N GLN A 14 5.41 -0.08 -8.51
CA GLN A 14 5.74 1.32 -8.72
C GLN A 14 4.58 2.25 -8.37
N ILE A 15 3.37 1.96 -8.87
CA ILE A 15 2.17 2.76 -8.57
C ILE A 15 1.89 2.75 -7.05
N ALA A 16 2.06 1.59 -6.40
CA ALA A 16 1.86 1.47 -4.96
C ALA A 16 2.86 2.31 -4.17
N ALA A 17 4.13 2.38 -4.60
CA ALA A 17 5.15 3.22 -3.97
C ALA A 17 4.85 4.72 -4.16
N GLU A 18 4.50 5.14 -5.38
CA GLU A 18 4.18 6.53 -5.72
C GLU A 18 2.91 7.05 -5.00
N HIS A 19 1.97 6.15 -4.71
CA HIS A 19 0.68 6.48 -4.10
C HIS A 19 0.48 5.88 -2.72
N LEU A 20 1.55 5.54 -2.00
CA LEU A 20 1.46 4.87 -0.71
C LEU A 20 0.61 5.67 0.30
N GLY A 21 0.87 6.97 0.46
CA GLY A 21 0.07 7.84 1.35
C GLY A 21 -1.43 7.82 1.03
N PRO A 22 -1.83 8.11 -0.22
CA PRO A 22 -3.23 7.97 -0.67
C PRO A 22 -3.85 6.58 -0.44
N ILE A 23 -3.08 5.51 -0.66
CA ILE A 23 -3.55 4.13 -0.45
C ILE A 23 -3.81 3.86 1.03
N LEU A 24 -2.88 4.25 1.91
CA LEU A 24 -3.03 4.10 3.36
C LEU A 24 -4.24 4.88 3.88
N TYR A 25 -4.46 6.10 3.38
CA TYR A 25 -5.65 6.89 3.71
C TYR A 25 -6.95 6.18 3.29
N ALA A 26 -6.99 5.59 2.10
CA ALA A 26 -8.16 4.85 1.64
C ALA A 26 -8.45 3.62 2.52
N LEU A 27 -7.40 2.89 2.94
CA LEU A 27 -7.53 1.74 3.84
C LEU A 27 -8.08 2.14 5.22
N GLU A 28 -7.60 3.24 5.80
CA GLU A 28 -8.15 3.72 7.08
C GLU A 28 -9.59 4.22 6.93
N THR A 29 -9.92 4.86 5.80
CA THR A 29 -11.32 5.25 5.51
C THR A 29 -12.25 4.02 5.43
N CYS A 30 -11.78 2.93 4.83
CA CYS A 30 -12.49 1.65 4.83
C CYS A 30 -12.64 1.09 6.25
N ALA A 31 -11.55 1.08 7.04
CA ALA A 31 -11.58 0.61 8.42
C ALA A 31 -12.59 1.40 9.27
N LEU A 32 -12.58 2.72 9.21
CA LEU A 32 -13.55 3.59 9.90
C LEU A 32 -15.00 3.30 9.47
N THR A 33 -15.21 3.00 8.19
CA THR A 33 -16.54 2.64 7.68
C THR A 33 -17.00 1.29 8.23
N MET A 34 -16.11 0.30 8.31
CA MET A 34 -16.41 -1.01 8.89
C MET A 34 -16.63 -0.92 10.40
N GLU A 35 -15.86 -0.09 11.09
CA GLU A 35 -16.00 0.16 12.53
C GLU A 35 -17.40 0.71 12.85
N ARG A 36 -17.86 1.69 12.08
CA ARG A 36 -19.24 2.23 12.20
C ARG A 36 -20.33 1.19 11.92
N ALA A 37 -20.02 0.17 11.12
CA ALA A 37 -20.92 -0.94 10.81
C ALA A 37 -20.81 -2.12 11.81
N GLY A 38 -19.96 -2.03 12.84
CA GLY A 38 -19.73 -3.12 13.80
C GLY A 38 -18.98 -4.33 13.22
N ARG A 39 -18.30 -4.16 12.08
CA ARG A 39 -17.61 -5.21 11.31
C ARG A 39 -16.15 -5.34 11.73
N THR A 40 -15.93 -5.94 12.90
CA THR A 40 -14.61 -5.93 13.59
C THR A 40 -13.52 -6.73 12.88
N GLU A 41 -13.86 -7.80 12.15
CA GLU A 41 -12.89 -8.59 11.37
C GLU A 41 -12.33 -7.77 10.20
N GLU A 42 -13.19 -7.02 9.51
CA GLU A 42 -12.83 -6.19 8.38
C GLU A 42 -12.03 -4.96 8.82
N VAL A 43 -12.36 -4.39 9.99
CA VAL A 43 -11.51 -3.34 10.61
C VAL A 43 -10.09 -3.85 10.80
N ARG A 44 -9.94 -5.04 11.41
CA ARG A 44 -8.62 -5.64 11.63
C ARG A 44 -7.90 -5.90 10.31
N TYR A 45 -8.62 -6.42 9.32
CA TYR A 45 -8.07 -6.69 8.00
C TYR A 45 -7.52 -5.44 7.32
N TYR A 46 -8.31 -4.35 7.24
CA TYR A 46 -7.87 -3.13 6.56
C TYR A 46 -6.68 -2.46 7.25
N ARG A 47 -6.64 -2.47 8.59
CA ARG A 47 -5.52 -1.91 9.36
C ARG A 47 -4.25 -2.75 9.24
N ALA A 48 -4.37 -4.08 9.31
CA ALA A 48 -3.22 -4.98 9.11
C ALA A 48 -2.65 -4.86 7.69
N LEU A 49 -3.50 -4.69 6.67
CA LEU A 49 -3.05 -4.44 5.31
C LEU A 49 -2.32 -3.09 5.18
N ALA A 50 -2.82 -2.04 5.83
CA ALA A 50 -2.17 -0.73 5.85
C ALA A 50 -0.79 -0.79 6.51
N GLU A 51 -0.65 -1.53 7.62
CA GLU A 51 0.63 -1.78 8.29
C GLU A 51 1.64 -2.47 7.36
N LEU A 52 1.23 -3.57 6.71
CA LEU A 52 2.09 -4.30 5.77
C LEU A 52 2.57 -3.42 4.60
N LEU A 53 1.70 -2.55 4.08
CA LEU A 53 2.07 -1.63 3.00
C LEU A 53 3.01 -0.52 3.48
N ALA A 54 2.77 0.02 4.67
CA ALA A 54 3.63 1.03 5.27
C ALA A 54 5.04 0.48 5.55
N GLU A 55 5.13 -0.75 6.05
CA GLU A 55 6.40 -1.45 6.26
C GLU A 55 7.13 -1.69 4.94
N ALA A 56 6.43 -2.19 3.92
CA ALA A 56 7.02 -2.42 2.60
C ALA A 56 7.51 -1.12 1.93
N GLY A 57 6.80 -0.01 2.11
CA GLY A 57 7.15 1.29 1.56
C GLY A 57 8.24 2.05 2.33
N GLY A 58 8.31 1.87 3.65
CA GLY A 58 9.35 2.47 4.49
C GLY A 58 10.71 1.73 4.40
N ALA A 59 10.73 0.50 3.90
CA ALA A 59 11.93 -0.29 3.67
C ALA A 59 12.65 0.02 2.35
N LEU A 60 12.14 0.94 1.52
CA LEU A 60 12.86 1.45 0.36
C LEU A 60 14.14 2.14 0.86
N PRO A 61 15.34 1.64 0.53
CA PRO A 61 16.57 2.27 0.98
C PRO A 61 16.59 3.69 0.45
N GLU A 62 16.81 4.65 1.36
CA GLU A 62 17.26 6.00 1.03
C GLU A 62 18.38 5.84 -0.01
N THR A 63 18.07 6.01 -1.29
CA THR A 63 19.07 5.95 -2.35
C THR A 63 20.07 7.05 -2.04
N GLY A 64 21.21 6.63 -1.50
CA GLY A 64 22.25 7.50 -0.99
C GLY A 64 22.61 8.56 -2.01
N SER A 65 22.56 9.81 -1.60
CA SER A 65 23.21 10.88 -2.32
C SER A 65 24.68 10.88 -1.90
N PRO A 66 25.66 10.54 -2.76
CA PRO A 66 27.03 10.94 -2.51
C PRO A 66 27.10 12.45 -2.76
N VAL A 67 27.05 13.25 -1.68
CA VAL A 67 27.62 14.59 -1.75
C VAL A 67 29.13 14.40 -1.86
N SER A 68 29.63 14.47 -3.09
CA SER A 68 31.02 14.82 -3.36
C SER A 68 31.18 16.31 -3.12
N GLY A 69 32.07 16.66 -2.18
CA GLY A 69 32.54 18.01 -1.90
C GLY A 69 33.74 17.93 -0.99
#